data_AF-A0A6B0V0E2-F1
#
_entry.id   AF-A0A6B0V0E2-F1
#
_cell.length_a   1.000
_cell.length_b   1.000
_cell.length_c   1.000
_cell.angle_alpha   90.00
_cell.angle_beta   90.00
_cell.angle_gamma   90.00
#
_symmetry.space_group_name_H-M   'P 1'
#
loop_
_entity.id
_entity.type
_entity.pdbx_description
1 polymer ?
#
loop_
_entity_poly.entity_id
_entity_poly.type
_entity_poly.pdbx_seq_one_letter_code
_entity_poly.pdbx_strand_id
1 'polypeptide(L)'
;MIAGLFLVIQLFVQSQSEVCKGDFPNATEVMTLLNRTYMLQSQEHSPNMQCAYQIFYHKSYRNELREKYDYVVQPQSRKPPLHKPMYVWRVANSTIYLSSQPEFEKDFTQLDILFSDLKSCIVTKGPDLKDIPKACRLWLTENFFTDPLPECTRGFERHCESIPMSYFHYNITGCTDLNVHN
;
A
#
# COMPACT_ATOMS: atom_id res chain seq x y z
N MET A 1 46.80 40.95 22.10
CA MET A 1 46.78 39.76 21.22
C MET A 1 45.33 39.44 20.91
N ILE A 2 44.91 39.67 19.67
CA ILE A 2 43.58 39.32 19.15
C ILE A 2 43.78 38.13 18.21
N ALA A 3 43.13 37.02 18.50
CA ALA A 3 42.77 35.94 17.57
C ALA A 3 41.88 35.00 18.38
N GLY A 4 40.61 34.75 18.07
CA GLY A 4 39.84 34.97 16.86
C GLY A 4 38.79 33.86 16.90
N LEU A 5 37.52 34.25 17.08
CA LEU A 5 36.37 33.36 16.98
C LEU A 5 36.44 32.58 15.65
N PHE A 6 36.37 31.25 15.69
CA PHE A 6 35.89 30.45 14.58
C PHE A 6 34.66 29.67 15.03
N LEU A 7 33.51 30.33 14.85
CA LEU A 7 32.33 29.69 14.26
C LEU A 7 32.75 29.02 12.95
N VAL A 8 32.24 27.83 12.65
CA VAL A 8 31.64 27.49 11.35
C VAL A 8 31.06 26.07 11.39
N ILE A 9 29.72 26.05 11.51
CA ILE A 9 28.77 25.24 10.73
C ILE A 9 28.68 23.72 11.03
N GLN A 10 27.72 23.41 11.89
CA GLN A 10 26.67 22.39 11.72
C GLN A 10 26.70 21.63 10.38
N LEU A 11 27.19 20.39 10.40
CA LEU A 11 26.77 19.38 9.42
C LEU A 11 25.55 18.64 9.97
N PHE A 12 24.44 19.37 10.13
CA PHE A 12 23.13 18.77 9.94
C PHE A 12 22.98 18.59 8.43
N VAL A 13 23.52 17.50 7.89
CA VAL A 13 23.03 16.98 6.61
C VAL A 13 21.62 16.47 6.91
N GLN A 14 20.64 17.36 6.81
CA GLN A 14 19.28 16.95 6.57
C GLN A 14 19.32 16.19 5.25
N SER A 15 19.29 14.86 5.32
CA SER A 15 18.91 14.01 4.20
C SER A 15 17.50 14.42 3.78
N GLN A 16 17.37 15.46 2.96
CA GLN A 16 16.16 15.62 2.16
C GLN A 16 16.15 14.40 1.25
N SER A 17 15.27 13.44 1.54
CA SER A 17 15.07 12.32 0.63
C SER A 17 14.64 12.91 -0.71
N GLU A 18 15.43 12.63 -1.75
CA GLU A 18 15.09 13.04 -3.09
C GLU A 18 13.78 12.33 -3.49
N VAL A 19 12.73 13.10 -3.75
CA VAL A 19 11.45 12.57 -4.21
C VAL A 19 11.69 11.96 -5.59
N CYS A 20 11.56 10.64 -5.68
CA CYS A 20 11.81 9.91 -6.92
C CYS A 20 10.56 9.85 -7.78
N LYS A 21 10.74 9.64 -9.10
CA LYS A 21 9.61 9.38 -10.00
C LYS A 21 8.80 8.19 -9.48
N GLY A 22 7.49 8.37 -9.39
CA GLY A 22 6.55 7.37 -8.88
C GLY A 22 6.28 7.47 -7.38
N ASP A 23 7.01 8.31 -6.64
CA ASP A 23 6.72 8.58 -5.24
C ASP A 23 5.45 9.43 -5.09
N PHE A 24 4.63 9.08 -4.09
CA PHE A 24 3.37 9.77 -3.76
C PHE A 24 2.50 10.07 -4.99
N PRO A 25 2.18 9.06 -5.82
CA PRO A 25 1.44 9.26 -7.06
C PRO A 25 0.00 9.71 -6.78
N ASN A 26 -0.69 10.20 -7.82
CA ASN A 26 -2.12 10.45 -7.73
C ASN A 26 -2.87 9.13 -7.47
N ALA A 27 -3.54 9.01 -6.32
CA ALA A 27 -4.16 7.75 -5.94
C ALA A 27 -5.37 7.39 -6.83
N THR A 28 -6.12 8.36 -7.35
CA THR A 28 -7.22 8.08 -8.29
C THR A 28 -6.71 7.41 -9.57
N GLU A 29 -5.56 7.86 -10.08
CA GLU A 29 -4.93 7.25 -11.25
C GLU A 29 -4.45 5.82 -10.94
N VAL A 30 -3.80 5.60 -9.80
CA VAL A 30 -3.36 4.27 -9.35
C VAL A 30 -4.54 3.31 -9.22
N MET A 31 -5.62 3.72 -8.56
CA MET A 31 -6.81 2.89 -8.35
C MET A 31 -7.46 2.48 -9.67
N THR A 32 -7.43 3.39 -10.65
CA THR A 32 -8.00 3.15 -11.98
C THR A 32 -7.14 2.18 -12.79
N LEU A 33 -5.82 2.39 -12.83
CA LEU A 33 -4.90 1.61 -13.66
C LEU A 33 -4.50 0.26 -13.04
N LEU A 34 -4.45 0.21 -11.71
CA LEU A 34 -3.98 -0.94 -10.92
C LEU A 34 -5.08 -1.38 -9.95
N ASN A 35 -6.25 -1.65 -10.51
CA ASN A 35 -7.43 -1.98 -9.72
C ASN A 35 -7.29 -3.30 -8.94
N ARG A 36 -6.42 -4.23 -9.34
CA ARG A 36 -6.16 -5.50 -8.63
C ARG A 36 -4.67 -5.80 -8.60
N THR A 37 -4.14 -5.99 -7.40
CA THR A 37 -2.71 -6.28 -7.17
C THR A 37 -2.53 -7.25 -6.01
N TYR A 38 -1.50 -8.08 -6.06
CA TYR A 38 -1.22 -9.18 -5.15
C TYR A 38 0.00 -8.87 -4.30
N MET A 39 -0.05 -9.23 -3.02
CA MET A 39 1.01 -8.88 -2.08
C MET A 39 2.24 -9.78 -2.28
N LEU A 40 3.37 -9.17 -2.62
CA LEU A 40 4.66 -9.88 -2.68
C LEU A 40 5.44 -9.72 -1.37
N GLN A 41 5.48 -8.50 -0.81
CA GLN A 41 6.25 -8.22 0.41
C GLN A 41 5.42 -7.44 1.43
N SER A 42 5.67 -7.69 2.72
CA SER A 42 5.11 -6.92 3.84
C SER A 42 6.11 -6.80 4.98
N GLN A 43 6.07 -5.69 5.71
CA GLN A 43 6.77 -5.58 7.00
C GLN A 43 6.03 -6.28 8.14
N GLU A 44 4.72 -6.50 7.98
CA GLU A 44 3.91 -7.28 8.90
C GLU A 44 4.07 -8.78 8.60
N HIS A 45 4.36 -9.57 9.62
CA HIS A 45 4.41 -11.02 9.50
C HIS A 45 3.00 -11.62 9.63
N SER A 46 2.56 -12.36 8.61
CA SER A 46 1.28 -13.06 8.61
C SER A 46 1.48 -14.55 8.29
N PRO A 47 1.94 -15.36 9.26
CA PRO A 47 2.37 -16.74 9.01
C PRO A 47 1.24 -17.69 8.57
N ASN A 48 -0.02 -17.35 8.85
CA ASN A 48 -1.20 -18.18 8.52
C ASN A 48 -1.83 -17.83 7.16
N MET A 49 -1.25 -16.89 6.43
CA MET A 49 -1.73 -16.44 5.13
C MET A 49 -0.99 -17.17 4.01
N GLN A 50 -1.75 -17.64 3.02
CA GLN A 50 -1.21 -18.25 1.81
C GLN A 50 -0.84 -17.17 0.80
N CYS A 51 -1.79 -16.27 0.54
CA CYS A 51 -1.67 -15.15 -0.39
C CYS A 51 -2.67 -14.06 0.00
N ALA A 52 -2.45 -12.86 -0.51
CA ALA A 52 -3.44 -11.79 -0.42
C ALA A 52 -3.42 -10.93 -1.67
N TYR A 53 -4.55 -10.28 -1.94
CA TYR A 53 -4.66 -9.25 -2.94
C TYR A 53 -5.45 -8.08 -2.40
N GLN A 54 -5.24 -6.92 -2.99
CA GLN A 54 -6.10 -5.77 -2.82
C GLN A 54 -6.83 -5.49 -4.12
N ILE A 55 -8.03 -4.94 -4.00
CA ILE A 55 -8.85 -4.58 -5.15
C ILE A 55 -9.59 -3.27 -4.93
N PHE A 56 -9.59 -2.43 -5.96
CA PHE A 56 -10.44 -1.26 -6.12
C PHE A 56 -11.55 -1.58 -7.11
N TYR A 57 -12.80 -1.30 -6.75
CA TYR A 57 -13.95 -1.62 -7.59
C TYR A 57 -15.12 -0.70 -7.31
N HIS A 58 -16.09 -0.71 -8.23
CA HIS A 58 -17.31 0.06 -8.08
C HIS A 58 -18.46 -0.84 -7.63
N LYS A 59 -19.30 -0.36 -6.72
CA LYS A 59 -20.52 -1.04 -6.27
C LYS A 59 -21.66 -0.05 -6.15
N SER A 60 -22.86 -0.45 -6.61
CA SER A 60 -24.06 0.35 -6.42
C SER A 60 -24.44 0.41 -4.94
N TYR A 61 -24.69 1.62 -4.45
CA TYR A 61 -25.21 1.90 -3.11
C TYR A 61 -26.23 3.02 -3.21
N ARG A 62 -27.50 2.76 -2.81
CA ARG A 62 -28.63 3.72 -2.95
C ARG A 62 -28.75 4.33 -4.36
N ASN A 63 -28.57 3.51 -5.39
CA ASN A 63 -28.59 3.90 -6.81
C ASN A 63 -27.44 4.81 -7.27
N GLU A 64 -26.42 5.00 -6.43
CA GLU A 64 -25.19 5.69 -6.81
C GLU A 64 -24.04 4.69 -6.91
N LEU A 65 -23.18 4.87 -7.92
CA LEU A 65 -21.97 4.08 -8.03
C LEU A 65 -20.95 4.59 -7.03
N ARG A 66 -20.51 3.74 -6.11
CA ARG A 66 -19.52 4.07 -5.08
C ARG A 66 -18.27 3.24 -5.27
N GLU A 67 -17.13 3.90 -5.16
CA GLU A 67 -15.83 3.26 -5.19
C GLU A 67 -15.54 2.57 -3.86
N LYS A 68 -14.97 1.37 -3.93
CA LYS A 68 -14.66 0.52 -2.80
C LYS A 68 -13.24 0.00 -2.91
N TYR A 69 -12.67 -0.26 -1.75
CA TYR A 69 -11.40 -0.96 -1.58
C TYR A 69 -11.68 -2.23 -0.78
N ASP A 70 -11.02 -3.33 -1.13
CA ASP A 70 -11.00 -4.52 -0.30
C ASP A 70 -9.59 -5.08 -0.19
N TYR A 71 -9.24 -5.54 1.01
CA TYR A 71 -8.05 -6.31 1.28
C TYR A 71 -8.48 -7.76 1.54
N VAL A 72 -8.18 -8.64 0.60
CA VAL A 72 -8.62 -10.02 0.61
C VAL A 72 -7.45 -10.92 0.94
N VAL A 73 -7.59 -11.70 2.00
CA VAL A 73 -6.59 -12.63 2.52
C VAL A 73 -7.09 -14.05 2.34
N GLN A 74 -6.32 -14.87 1.63
CA GLN A 74 -6.54 -16.31 1.58
C GLN A 74 -5.71 -16.99 2.68
N PRO A 75 -6.34 -17.62 3.70
CA PRO A 75 -5.61 -18.39 4.69
C PRO A 75 -4.96 -19.63 4.08
N GLN A 76 -3.90 -20.15 4.71
CA GLN A 76 -3.32 -21.47 4.37
C GLN A 76 -4.28 -22.62 4.70
N SER A 77 -5.12 -22.44 5.71
CA SER A 77 -6.23 -23.36 5.97
C SER A 77 -7.23 -23.32 4.80
N ARG A 78 -7.90 -24.43 4.48
CA ARG A 78 -8.99 -24.51 3.47
C ARG A 78 -10.26 -23.70 3.85
N LYS A 79 -10.12 -22.70 4.72
CA LYS A 79 -11.19 -21.78 5.10
C LYS A 79 -11.46 -20.80 3.96
N PRO A 80 -12.66 -20.22 3.91
CA PRO A 80 -12.99 -19.15 2.96
C PRO A 80 -12.01 -17.97 3.08
N PRO A 81 -11.82 -17.20 1.98
CA PRO A 81 -11.10 -15.94 2.02
C PRO A 81 -11.69 -14.98 3.05
N LEU A 82 -10.83 -14.26 3.74
CA LEU A 82 -11.20 -13.15 4.61
C LEU A 82 -11.17 -11.86 3.78
N HIS A 83 -12.20 -11.03 3.93
CA HIS A 83 -12.30 -9.75 3.23
C HIS A 83 -12.72 -8.65 4.20
N LYS A 84 -12.27 -7.42 3.94
CA LYS A 84 -12.59 -6.22 4.71
C LYS A 84 -12.96 -5.09 3.74
N PRO A 85 -14.13 -5.19 3.08
CA PRO A 85 -14.56 -4.20 2.10
C PRO A 85 -14.85 -2.86 2.78
N MET A 86 -14.22 -1.81 2.29
CA MET A 86 -14.41 -0.42 2.71
C MET A 86 -14.86 0.42 1.53
N TYR A 87 -15.58 1.50 1.82
CA TYR A 87 -15.88 2.56 0.87
C TYR A 87 -14.69 3.50 0.80
N VAL A 88 -14.35 3.93 -0.41
CA VAL A 88 -13.47 5.07 -0.62
C VAL A 88 -14.31 6.31 -0.39
N TRP A 89 -14.05 6.99 0.73
CA TRP A 89 -14.84 8.15 1.12
C TRP A 89 -14.30 9.43 0.48
N ARG A 90 -12.97 9.61 0.50
CA ARG A 90 -12.27 10.63 -0.27
C ARG A 90 -10.89 10.18 -0.68
N VAL A 91 -10.36 10.81 -1.72
CA VAL A 91 -8.96 10.70 -2.13
C VAL A 91 -8.33 12.10 -2.02
N ALA A 92 -7.17 12.19 -1.36
CA ALA A 92 -6.40 13.43 -1.29
C ALA A 92 -4.95 13.14 -1.69
N ASN A 93 -4.57 13.57 -2.89
CA ASN A 93 -3.27 13.27 -3.50
C ASN A 93 -2.99 11.76 -3.55
N SER A 94 -2.02 11.29 -2.76
CA SER A 94 -1.61 9.89 -2.68
C SER A 94 -2.28 9.11 -1.54
N THR A 95 -3.17 9.74 -0.78
CA THR A 95 -3.85 9.14 0.38
C THR A 95 -5.31 8.85 0.07
N ILE A 96 -5.74 7.63 0.40
CA ILE A 96 -7.12 7.17 0.30
C ILE A 96 -7.70 7.09 1.71
N TYR A 97 -8.84 7.76 1.92
CA TYR A 97 -9.58 7.69 3.17
C TYR A 97 -10.70 6.65 3.03
N LEU A 98 -10.65 5.64 3.89
CA LEU A 98 -11.49 4.46 3.82
C LEU A 98 -12.44 4.42 5.02
N SER A 99 -13.68 3.99 4.78
CA SER A 99 -14.70 3.78 5.82
C SER A 99 -15.45 2.47 5.61
N SER A 100 -15.85 1.82 6.70
CA SER A 100 -16.81 0.71 6.62
C SER A 100 -18.23 1.19 6.26
N GLN A 101 -18.53 2.47 6.50
CA GLN A 101 -19.83 3.10 6.25
C GLN A 101 -19.72 4.23 5.23
N PRO A 102 -20.58 4.28 4.19
CA PRO A 102 -20.49 5.29 3.14
C PRO A 102 -21.07 6.65 3.57
N GLU A 103 -21.93 6.69 4.59
CA GLU A 103 -22.75 7.87 4.90
C GLU A 103 -22.12 8.83 5.91
N PHE A 104 -21.18 8.38 6.73
CA PHE A 104 -20.69 9.15 7.87
C PHE A 104 -19.20 9.46 7.74
N GLU A 105 -18.85 10.74 7.91
CA GLU A 105 -17.47 11.20 8.02
C GLU A 105 -16.90 10.91 9.42
N LYS A 106 -16.90 9.63 9.82
CA LYS A 106 -16.39 9.16 11.11
C LYS A 106 -15.54 7.92 10.94
N ASP A 107 -14.54 7.80 11.81
CA ASP A 107 -13.70 6.61 11.95
C ASP A 107 -12.97 6.18 10.68
N PHE A 108 -12.48 7.15 9.90
CA PHE A 108 -11.66 6.83 8.75
C PHE A 108 -10.35 6.16 9.13
N THR A 109 -10.03 5.17 8.32
CA THR A 109 -8.69 4.65 8.21
C THR A 109 -8.05 5.19 6.93
N GLN A 110 -6.73 5.23 6.89
CA GLN A 110 -5.97 5.80 5.77
C GLN A 110 -5.14 4.71 5.11
N LEU A 111 -5.17 4.69 3.78
CA LEU A 111 -4.29 3.91 2.94
C LEU A 111 -3.46 4.89 2.11
N ASP A 112 -2.18 4.99 2.43
CA ASP A 112 -1.24 5.82 1.69
C ASP A 112 -0.62 5.01 0.56
N ILE A 113 -0.60 5.58 -0.64
CA ILE A 113 0.17 5.08 -1.77
C ILE A 113 1.51 5.80 -1.76
N LEU A 114 2.56 5.07 -1.39
CA LEU A 114 3.89 5.62 -1.21
C LEU A 114 4.66 5.63 -2.53
N PHE A 115 4.45 4.61 -3.36
CA PHE A 115 5.06 4.51 -4.68
C PHE A 115 4.15 3.74 -5.65
N SER A 116 4.16 4.11 -6.93
CA SER A 116 3.66 3.27 -8.02
C SER A 116 4.31 3.66 -9.33
N ASP A 117 4.53 2.68 -10.20
CA ASP A 117 4.91 2.89 -11.60
C ASP A 117 3.68 3.04 -12.52
N LEU A 118 2.46 3.03 -11.95
CA LEU A 118 1.16 3.09 -12.62
C LEU A 118 0.89 1.92 -13.59
N LYS A 119 1.70 0.85 -13.55
CA LYS A 119 1.60 -0.27 -14.49
C LYS A 119 1.75 -1.64 -13.86
N SER A 120 2.77 -1.84 -13.03
CA SER A 120 3.13 -3.15 -12.51
C SER A 120 2.93 -3.27 -11.00
N CYS A 121 3.07 -2.19 -10.23
CA CYS A 121 3.13 -2.29 -8.77
C CYS A 121 2.60 -1.08 -8.01
N ILE A 122 2.30 -1.31 -6.73
CA ILE A 122 1.92 -0.32 -5.74
C ILE A 122 2.67 -0.62 -4.45
N VAL A 123 3.24 0.40 -3.82
CA VAL A 123 3.71 0.34 -2.43
C VAL A 123 2.71 1.11 -1.59
N THR A 124 2.16 0.45 -0.57
CA THR A 124 1.18 1.08 0.31
C THR A 124 1.59 1.03 1.76
N LYS A 125 1.05 1.97 2.55
CA LYS A 125 1.08 1.94 4.01
C LYS A 125 -0.33 2.09 4.57
N GLY A 126 -0.70 1.17 5.46
CA GLY A 126 -2.08 1.00 5.93
C GLY A 126 -2.86 -0.01 5.08
N PRO A 127 -4.20 -0.12 5.27
CA PRO A 127 -4.98 0.61 6.27
C PRO A 127 -4.68 0.19 7.70
N ASP A 128 -5.28 0.91 8.65
CA ASP A 128 -5.35 0.60 10.09
C ASP A 128 -4.03 0.74 10.85
N LEU A 129 -3.25 1.78 10.55
CA LEU A 129 -1.95 2.04 11.15
C LEU A 129 -1.96 2.16 12.69
N LYS A 130 -3.13 2.46 13.30
CA LYS A 130 -3.29 2.44 14.76
C LYS A 130 -3.13 1.03 15.33
N ASP A 131 -3.67 0.04 14.64
CA ASP A 131 -3.69 -1.36 15.06
C ASP A 131 -2.53 -2.15 14.45
N ILE A 132 -2.10 -1.76 13.24
CA ILE A 132 -1.03 -2.41 12.47
C ILE A 132 -0.01 -1.35 12.03
N PRO A 133 0.86 -0.87 12.94
CA PRO A 133 1.83 0.18 12.62
C PRO A 133 2.83 -0.20 11.51
N LYS A 134 3.04 -1.50 11.28
CA LYS A 134 3.93 -2.08 10.26
C LYS A 134 3.19 -2.50 8.97
N ALA A 135 2.02 -1.93 8.69
CA ALA A 135 1.23 -2.24 7.50
C ALA A 135 1.81 -1.66 6.18
N CYS A 136 3.12 -1.81 5.94
CA CYS A 136 3.79 -1.37 4.72
C CYS A 136 4.01 -2.57 3.77
N ARG A 137 3.48 -2.49 2.55
CA ARG A 137 3.31 -3.64 1.65
C ARG A 137 3.68 -3.29 0.21
N LEU A 138 4.33 -4.22 -0.48
CA LEU A 138 4.55 -4.20 -1.93
C LEU A 138 3.53 -5.10 -2.61
N TRP A 139 2.80 -4.53 -3.55
CA TRP A 139 1.79 -5.19 -4.35
C TRP A 139 2.17 -5.17 -5.81
N LEU A 140 1.93 -6.26 -6.52
CA LEU A 140 2.21 -6.39 -7.94
C LEU A 140 0.99 -6.91 -8.69
N THR A 141 0.84 -6.49 -9.93
CA THR A 141 -0.05 -7.16 -10.87
C THR A 141 0.43 -8.60 -11.12
N GLU A 142 -0.48 -9.48 -11.54
CA GLU A 142 -0.18 -10.90 -11.74
C GLU A 142 1.01 -11.12 -12.69
N ASN A 143 1.04 -10.39 -13.81
CA ASN A 143 2.07 -10.52 -14.85
C ASN A 143 3.48 -10.19 -14.38
N PHE A 144 3.63 -9.42 -13.30
CA PHE A 144 4.92 -8.97 -12.78
C PHE A 144 5.25 -9.59 -11.43
N PHE A 145 4.44 -10.52 -10.92
CA PHE A 145 4.63 -11.10 -9.60
C PHE A 145 5.89 -11.99 -9.51
N THR A 146 6.19 -12.73 -10.57
CA THR A 146 7.35 -13.65 -10.62
C THR A 146 8.67 -12.93 -10.93
N ASP A 147 8.60 -11.82 -11.65
CA ASP A 147 9.75 -10.98 -12.00
C ASP A 147 9.41 -9.49 -11.79
N PRO A 148 9.46 -9.01 -10.53
CA PRO A 148 9.13 -7.64 -10.20
C PRO A 148 10.12 -6.64 -10.80
N LEU A 149 9.62 -5.52 -11.31
CA LEU A 149 10.50 -4.46 -11.82
C LEU A 149 11.38 -3.87 -10.70
N PRO A 150 12.68 -3.59 -10.94
CA PRO A 150 13.59 -3.10 -9.89
C PRO A 150 13.19 -1.78 -9.23
N GLU A 151 12.42 -0.93 -9.91
CA GLU A 151 11.86 0.29 -9.33
C GLU A 151 10.81 0.01 -8.25
N CYS A 152 10.05 -1.09 -8.35
CA CYS A 152 9.03 -1.47 -7.38
C CYS A 152 9.65 -1.89 -6.05
N THR A 153 10.68 -2.74 -6.11
CA THR A 153 11.42 -3.17 -4.92
C THR A 153 12.18 -2.02 -4.28
N ARG A 154 12.84 -1.16 -5.08
CA ARG A 154 13.49 0.06 -4.57
C ARG A 154 12.51 1.05 -3.96
N GLY A 155 11.32 1.21 -4.56
CA GLY A 155 10.25 2.04 -4.00
C GLY A 155 9.78 1.51 -2.65
N PHE A 156 9.63 0.19 -2.52
CA PHE A 156 9.27 -0.45 -1.26
C PHE A 156 10.35 -0.23 -0.18
N GLU A 157 11.61 -0.51 -0.51
CA GLU A 157 12.74 -0.34 0.42
C GLU A 157 12.90 1.12 0.88
N ARG A 158 12.77 2.08 -0.04
CA ARG A 158 12.89 3.51 0.26
C ARG A 158 11.81 4.00 1.23
N HIS A 159 10.55 3.61 1.02
CA HIS A 159 9.43 4.18 1.79
C HIS A 159 9.03 3.38 3.02
N CYS A 160 9.34 2.09 3.05
CA CYS A 160 9.06 1.27 4.21
C CYS A 160 10.20 1.30 5.26
N GLU A 161 11.30 2.04 5.04
CA GLU A 161 12.39 2.25 6.03
C GLU A 161 12.91 0.94 6.67
N SER A 162 13.19 -0.07 5.86
CA SER A 162 13.68 -1.36 6.35
C SER A 162 15.21 -1.38 6.46
N ILE A 163 15.78 -0.70 7.46
CA ILE A 163 17.16 -0.99 7.90
C ILE A 163 17.19 -1.15 9.43
N PRO A 164 17.49 -2.35 9.96
CA PRO A 164 17.44 -3.68 9.35
C PRO A 164 16.20 -4.41 9.90
N MET A 165 15.05 -4.21 9.27
CA MET A 165 13.83 -4.96 9.60
C MET A 165 13.49 -5.89 8.45
N SER A 166 13.48 -7.19 8.76
CA SER A 166 13.01 -8.26 7.90
C SER A 166 11.65 -7.95 7.29
N TYR A 167 11.53 -8.05 5.98
CA TYR A 167 10.24 -8.13 5.29
C TYR A 167 9.94 -9.59 4.95
N PHE A 168 8.64 -9.92 4.92
CA PHE A 168 8.14 -11.25 4.65
C PHE A 168 7.68 -11.32 3.21
N HIS A 169 8.05 -12.40 2.53
CA HIS A 169 7.63 -12.67 1.15
C HIS A 169 6.41 -13.58 1.15
N TYR A 170 5.52 -13.36 0.19
CA TYR A 170 4.29 -14.12 0.03
C TYR A 170 4.16 -14.62 -1.41
N ASN A 171 3.32 -15.64 -1.59
CA ASN A 171 3.00 -16.21 -2.88
C ASN A 171 1.66 -15.63 -3.40
N ILE A 172 1.41 -15.78 -4.68
CA ILE A 172 0.15 -15.45 -5.36
C ILE A 172 -0.77 -16.68 -5.52
N THR A 173 -0.22 -17.90 -5.41
CA THR A 173 -0.99 -19.15 -5.62
C THR A 173 -2.26 -19.20 -4.78
N GLY A 174 -3.39 -19.41 -5.45
CA GLY A 174 -4.71 -19.49 -4.84
C GLY A 174 -5.46 -18.16 -4.77
N CYS A 175 -4.81 -17.03 -5.08
CA CYS A 175 -5.46 -15.72 -5.13
C CYS A 175 -5.82 -15.27 -6.55
N THR A 176 -5.16 -15.81 -7.58
CA THR A 176 -5.46 -15.51 -9.00
C THR A 176 -6.88 -15.94 -9.38
N ASP A 177 -7.32 -17.10 -8.87
CA ASP A 177 -8.63 -17.68 -9.22
C ASP A 177 -9.79 -17.16 -8.35
N LEU A 178 -9.51 -16.30 -7.37
CA LEU A 178 -10.53 -15.77 -6.46
C LEU A 178 -11.35 -14.67 -7.14
N ASN A 179 -12.59 -14.99 -7.48
CA ASN A 179 -13.57 -14.07 -8.03
C ASN A 179 -14.58 -13.62 -6.96
N VAL A 180 -14.09 -13.01 -5.88
CA VAL A 180 -14.95 -12.57 -4.76
C VAL A 180 -15.82 -11.35 -5.14
N HIS A 181 -15.44 -10.64 -6.20
CA HIS A 181 -16.05 -9.37 -6.61
C HIS A 181 -16.65 -9.39 -8.03
N ASN A 182 -16.82 -10.57 -8.62
CA ASN A 182 -17.59 -10.74 -9.87
C ASN A 182 -19.09 -10.95 -9.56
#